data_AF-A0A2W1NMD2-F1
#
_entry.id   AF-A0A2W1NMD2-F1
#
_cell.length_a   1.000
_cell.length_b   1.000
_cell.length_c   1.000
_cell.angle_alpha   90.00
_cell.angle_beta   90.00
_cell.angle_gamma   90.00
#
_symmetry.space_group_name_H-M   'P 1'
#
loop_
_entity.id
_entity.type
_entity.pdbx_description
1 polymer ?
#
loop_
_entity_poly.entity_id
_entity_poly.type
_entity_poly.pdbx_seq_one_letter_code
_entity_poly.pdbx_strand_id
1 'polypeptide(L)'
;MIFSKTEALDILKASDEAAISEQYEQLLFDWKQKYLRDIPPIAVMKAQQTKITRLNEAMETFGVHFDLRPFTRVSLDQTLSASDYLKAYQQVLMPVKLNIANVSNGVELIHLLDHLISMEEGLLKRFSIYGNDLNYLDWSRVKISQGNMLFEIQQELIEKGLLESELLNYLRNEIKNNAFPFQSNLLNLVLKGTKYFQ
;
A
#
# COMPACT_ATOMS: atom_id res chain seq x y z
N MET A 1 16.56 -15.92 12.17
CA MET A 1 17.70 -16.73 11.66
C MET A 1 18.99 -16.00 12.04
N ILE A 2 20.06 -16.66 12.47
CA ILE A 2 21.31 -15.96 12.82
C ILE A 2 22.26 -16.05 11.63
N PHE A 3 22.60 -14.90 11.03
CA PHE A 3 23.59 -14.82 9.95
C PHE A 3 25.01 -14.89 10.51
N SER A 4 25.98 -15.30 9.70
CA SER A 4 27.38 -14.99 10.02
C SER A 4 27.60 -13.47 9.94
N LYS A 5 28.62 -12.95 10.64
CA LYS A 5 28.97 -11.52 10.60
C LYS A 5 29.22 -11.02 9.17
N THR A 6 29.91 -11.82 8.36
CA THR A 6 30.19 -11.47 6.95
C THR A 6 28.90 -11.37 6.13
N GLU A 7 28.00 -12.35 6.25
CA GLU A 7 26.70 -12.30 5.56
C GLU A 7 25.85 -11.12 6.03
N ALA A 8 25.90 -10.78 7.32
CA ALA A 8 25.18 -9.65 7.87
C ALA A 8 25.70 -8.31 7.34
N LEU A 9 27.04 -8.14 7.21
CA LEU A 9 27.64 -6.98 6.55
C LEU A 9 27.21 -6.86 5.08
N ASP A 10 27.19 -7.98 4.34
CA ASP A 10 26.76 -8.00 2.94
C ASP A 10 25.27 -7.61 2.78
N ILE A 11 24.40 -8.10 3.68
CA ILE A 11 22.97 -7.74 3.70
C ILE A 11 22.79 -6.24 3.98
N LEU A 12 23.53 -5.71 4.95
CA LEU A 12 23.50 -4.30 5.33
C LEU A 12 24.26 -3.40 4.34
N LYS A 13 25.02 -4.00 3.41
CA LYS A 13 25.92 -3.30 2.48
C LYS A 13 26.94 -2.41 3.21
N ALA A 14 27.42 -2.88 4.37
CA ALA A 14 28.40 -2.19 5.18
C ALA A 14 29.81 -2.75 4.92
N SER A 15 30.83 -1.88 4.88
CA SER A 15 32.22 -2.31 4.75
C SER A 15 32.74 -3.00 6.02
N ASP A 16 32.22 -2.59 7.17
CA ASP A 16 32.65 -2.99 8.50
C ASP A 16 31.57 -2.67 9.55
N GLU A 17 31.82 -3.08 10.80
CA GLU A 17 30.89 -2.87 11.93
C GLU A 17 30.67 -1.39 12.27
N ALA A 18 31.61 -0.49 11.95
CA ALA A 18 31.43 0.94 12.24
C ALA A 18 30.45 1.61 11.26
N ALA A 19 30.31 1.07 10.04
CA ALA A 19 29.42 1.58 9.00
C ALA A 19 27.97 1.06 9.09
N ILE A 20 27.66 0.07 9.94
CA ILE A 20 26.36 -0.64 9.91
C ILE A 20 25.15 0.28 10.17
N SER A 21 25.28 1.22 11.11
CA SER A 21 24.16 2.10 11.49
C SER A 21 23.80 3.05 10.36
N GLU A 22 24.81 3.69 9.77
CA GLU A 22 24.64 4.61 8.65
C GLU A 22 24.03 3.90 7.43
N GLN A 23 24.54 2.72 7.08
CA GLN A 23 24.02 1.97 5.93
C GLN A 23 22.60 1.45 6.16
N TYR A 24 22.28 0.98 7.37
CA TYR A 24 20.93 0.58 7.73
C TYR A 24 19.94 1.75 7.60
N GLU A 25 20.30 2.92 8.14
CA GLU A 25 19.49 4.13 8.04
C GLU A 25 19.26 4.55 6.58
N GLN A 26 20.31 4.52 5.75
CA GLN A 26 20.22 4.86 4.33
C GLN A 26 19.30 3.88 3.57
N LEU A 27 19.44 2.57 3.81
CA LEU A 27 18.59 1.56 3.19
C LEU A 27 17.11 1.75 3.54
N LEU A 28 16.83 2.04 4.82
CA LEU A 28 15.49 2.34 5.27
C LEU A 28 14.96 3.64 4.65
N PHE A 29 15.77 4.69 4.58
CA PHE A 29 15.40 5.97 3.99
C PHE A 29 14.99 5.81 2.51
N ASP A 30 15.80 5.12 1.71
CA ASP A 30 15.55 4.86 0.30
C ASP A 30 14.21 4.12 0.06
N TRP A 31 13.79 3.28 1.00
CA TRP A 31 12.50 2.61 0.96
C TRP A 31 11.35 3.55 1.34
N LYS A 32 11.48 4.29 2.44
CA LYS A 32 10.43 5.19 2.95
C LYS A 32 10.04 6.26 1.94
N GLN A 33 11.02 6.85 1.24
CA GLN A 33 10.77 7.93 0.28
C GLN A 33 9.79 7.56 -0.84
N LYS A 34 9.69 6.27 -1.19
CA LYS A 34 8.78 5.80 -2.24
C LYS A 34 7.32 5.94 -1.82
N TYR A 35 7.01 5.68 -0.55
CA TYR A 35 5.66 5.70 0.00
C TYR A 35 5.08 7.10 0.19
N LEU A 36 5.94 8.12 0.29
CA LEU A 36 5.52 9.52 0.30
C LEU A 36 4.89 9.93 -1.03
N ARG A 37 5.43 9.43 -2.14
CA ARG A 37 4.97 9.79 -3.49
C ARG A 37 3.77 8.97 -3.91
N ASP A 38 3.84 7.66 -3.74
CA ASP A 38 2.84 6.71 -4.23
C ASP A 38 2.75 5.48 -3.34
N ILE A 39 1.56 4.88 -3.24
CA ILE A 39 1.39 3.58 -2.58
C ILE A 39 1.65 2.49 -3.64
N PRO A 40 2.65 1.62 -3.44
CA PRO A 40 2.91 0.52 -4.35
C PRO A 40 1.89 -0.61 -4.16
N PRO A 41 1.77 -1.56 -5.11
CA PRO A 41 0.92 -2.73 -4.95
C PRO A 41 1.23 -3.55 -3.68
N ILE A 42 0.22 -4.23 -3.13
CA ILE A 42 0.35 -5.05 -1.91
C ILE A 42 1.49 -6.08 -2.02
N ALA A 43 1.63 -6.75 -3.16
CA ALA A 43 2.70 -7.72 -3.41
C ALA A 43 4.09 -7.08 -3.28
N VAL A 44 4.23 -5.83 -3.74
CA VAL A 44 5.48 -5.07 -3.60
C VAL A 44 5.71 -4.71 -2.13
N MET A 45 4.68 -4.26 -1.41
CA MET A 45 4.78 -3.95 0.03
C MET A 45 5.21 -5.19 0.84
N LYS A 46 4.57 -6.35 0.60
CA LYS A 46 4.93 -7.62 1.24
C LYS A 46 6.38 -8.03 0.93
N ALA A 47 6.82 -7.87 -0.32
CA ALA A 47 8.21 -8.13 -0.70
C ALA A 47 9.21 -7.17 -0.01
N GLN A 48 8.83 -5.90 0.23
CA GLN A 48 9.65 -4.97 1.00
C GLN A 48 9.71 -5.35 2.48
N GLN A 49 8.59 -5.77 3.08
CA GLN A 49 8.59 -6.24 4.47
C GLN A 49 9.58 -7.39 4.67
N THR A 50 9.61 -8.37 3.76
CA THR A 50 10.60 -9.46 3.83
C THR A 50 12.04 -8.95 3.78
N LYS A 51 12.33 -7.92 2.97
CA LYS A 51 13.66 -7.31 2.91
C LYS A 51 14.00 -6.57 4.20
N ILE A 52 13.05 -5.82 4.76
CA ILE A 52 13.23 -5.11 6.04
C ILE A 52 13.44 -6.09 7.18
N THR A 53 12.69 -7.19 7.23
CA THR A 53 12.88 -8.27 8.22
C THR A 53 14.31 -8.79 8.15
N ARG A 54 14.81 -9.04 6.95
CA ARG A 54 16.19 -9.52 6.76
C ARG A 54 17.24 -8.50 7.20
N LEU A 55 17.00 -7.19 7.03
CA LEU A 55 17.89 -6.16 7.57
C LEU A 55 17.87 -6.16 9.11
N ASN A 56 16.70 -6.30 9.73
CA ASN A 56 16.59 -6.34 11.19
C ASN A 56 17.33 -7.57 11.76
N GLU A 57 17.15 -8.74 11.17
CA GLU A 57 17.88 -9.96 11.55
C GLU A 57 19.40 -9.82 11.38
N ALA A 58 19.86 -9.07 10.36
CA ALA A 58 21.28 -8.74 10.20
C ALA A 58 21.78 -7.80 11.30
N MET A 59 21.00 -6.80 11.70
CA MET A 59 21.33 -5.92 12.83
C MET A 59 21.41 -6.66 14.17
N GLU A 60 20.52 -7.65 14.38
CA GLU A 60 20.54 -8.51 15.58
C GLU A 60 21.83 -9.33 15.70
N THR A 61 22.47 -9.67 14.56
CA THR A 61 23.78 -10.37 14.55
C THR A 61 24.89 -9.51 15.19
N PHE A 62 24.73 -8.18 15.20
CA PHE A 62 25.62 -7.23 15.87
C PHE A 62 25.09 -6.76 17.24
N GLY A 63 24.07 -7.43 17.78
CA GLY A 63 23.49 -7.13 19.09
C GLY A 63 22.58 -5.89 19.11
N VAL A 64 22.17 -5.38 17.94
CA VAL A 64 21.23 -4.26 17.85
C VAL A 64 19.80 -4.81 17.78
N HIS A 65 19.00 -4.46 18.78
CA HIS A 65 17.58 -4.81 18.85
C HIS A 65 16.72 -3.55 18.73
N PHE A 66 15.58 -3.68 18.05
CA PHE A 66 14.64 -2.59 17.85
C PHE A 66 13.36 -2.86 18.62
N ASP A 67 12.99 -1.92 19.47
CA ASP A 67 11.71 -1.98 20.17
C ASP A 67 10.57 -1.45 19.28
N LEU A 68 9.44 -2.13 19.36
CA LEU A 68 8.21 -1.67 18.72
C LEU A 68 7.56 -0.58 19.58
N ARG A 69 7.50 0.65 19.07
CA ARG A 69 6.66 1.68 19.67
C ARG A 69 5.18 1.34 19.48
N PRO A 70 4.32 1.66 20.47
CA PRO A 70 2.88 1.50 20.32
C PRO A 70 2.36 2.26 19.10
N PHE A 71 1.66 1.56 18.23
CA PHE A 71 0.97 2.14 17.08
C PHE A 71 -0.50 1.70 17.09
N THR A 72 -1.41 2.66 17.04
CA THR A 72 -2.85 2.38 16.98
C THR A 72 -3.26 2.15 15.53
N ARG A 73 -3.54 0.89 15.19
CA ARG A 73 -4.19 0.56 13.91
C ARG A 73 -5.60 1.14 13.90
N VAL A 74 -5.88 1.97 12.90
CA VAL A 74 -7.23 2.47 12.65
C VAL A 74 -7.93 1.52 11.69
N SER A 75 -9.03 0.91 12.15
CA SER A 75 -9.91 0.12 11.30
C SER A 75 -10.92 1.04 10.62
N LEU A 76 -11.12 0.86 9.31
CA LEU A 76 -12.13 1.61 8.56
C LEU A 76 -13.47 0.86 8.62
N ASP A 77 -14.52 1.58 8.99
CA ASP A 77 -15.88 1.03 9.06
C ASP A 77 -16.40 0.69 7.66
N GLN A 78 -16.59 -0.60 7.43
CA GLN A 78 -17.04 -1.15 6.16
C GLN A 78 -18.55 -0.95 5.92
N THR A 79 -19.30 -0.39 6.86
CA THR A 79 -20.73 -0.11 6.73
C THR A 79 -21.05 1.28 6.21
N LEU A 80 -20.05 2.17 6.15
CA LEU A 80 -20.17 3.53 5.62
C LEU A 80 -20.65 3.54 4.16
N SER A 81 -21.20 4.66 3.70
CA SER A 81 -21.43 4.90 2.27
C SER A 81 -20.09 4.91 1.51
N ALA A 82 -20.10 4.68 0.19
CA ALA A 82 -18.86 4.73 -0.61
C ALA A 82 -18.11 6.07 -0.45
N SER A 83 -18.83 7.19 -0.43
CA SER A 83 -18.24 8.53 -0.27
C SER A 83 -17.63 8.73 1.13
N ASP A 84 -18.35 8.35 2.19
CA ASP A 84 -17.86 8.46 3.57
C ASP A 84 -16.70 7.51 3.84
N TYR A 85 -16.73 6.32 3.24
CA TYR A 85 -15.63 5.36 3.30
C TYR A 85 -14.36 5.93 2.67
N LEU A 86 -14.45 6.49 1.46
CA LEU A 86 -13.31 7.11 0.77
C LEU A 86 -12.77 8.30 1.56
N LYS A 87 -13.65 9.11 2.16
CA LYS A 87 -13.26 10.21 3.05
C LYS A 87 -12.47 9.71 4.25
N ALA A 88 -13.00 8.71 4.96
CA ALA A 88 -12.35 8.12 6.13
C ALA A 88 -11.01 7.48 5.75
N TYR A 89 -10.96 6.77 4.62
CA TYR A 89 -9.73 6.18 4.08
C TYR A 89 -8.66 7.26 3.85
N GLN A 90 -8.99 8.36 3.17
CA GLN A 90 -8.05 9.46 2.90
C GLN A 90 -7.58 10.15 4.17
N GLN A 91 -8.48 10.35 5.15
CA GLN A 91 -8.14 10.94 6.45
C GLN A 91 -7.14 10.10 7.24
N VAL A 92 -7.23 8.77 7.15
CA VAL A 92 -6.29 7.86 7.82
C VAL A 92 -5.00 7.69 7.01
N LEU A 93 -5.07 7.75 5.68
CA LEU A 93 -3.92 7.47 4.83
C LEU A 93 -2.78 8.47 5.01
N MET A 94 -3.09 9.77 5.13
CA MET A 94 -2.06 10.80 5.24
C MET A 94 -1.23 10.66 6.54
N PRO A 95 -1.83 10.52 7.74
CA PRO A 95 -1.10 10.16 8.95
C PRO A 95 -0.23 8.90 8.82
N VAL A 96 -0.73 7.83 8.17
CA VAL A 96 0.05 6.60 7.98
C VAL A 96 1.28 6.86 7.10
N LYS A 97 1.14 7.59 5.99
CA LYS A 97 2.28 7.99 5.13
C LYS A 97 3.31 8.83 5.87
N LEU A 98 2.85 9.79 6.69
CA LEU A 98 3.73 10.61 7.51
C LEU A 98 4.49 9.77 8.54
N ASN A 99 3.83 8.80 9.18
CA ASN A 99 4.49 7.89 10.11
C ASN A 99 5.52 7.00 9.40
N ILE A 100 5.21 6.48 8.20
CA ILE A 100 6.16 5.73 7.37
C ILE A 100 7.41 6.55 7.07
N ALA A 101 7.25 7.84 6.77
CA ALA A 101 8.39 8.71 6.46
C ALA A 101 9.28 9.00 7.67
N ASN A 102 8.71 9.04 8.88
CA ASN A 102 9.40 9.46 10.10
C ASN A 102 9.88 8.31 10.99
N VAL A 103 9.50 7.07 10.69
CA VAL A 103 9.88 5.90 11.48
C VAL A 103 11.41 5.73 11.51
N SER A 104 11.99 5.37 12.67
CA SER A 104 13.46 5.28 12.81
C SER A 104 14.01 3.86 12.66
N ASN A 105 13.17 2.83 12.72
CA ASN A 105 13.60 1.44 12.62
C ASN A 105 12.70 0.61 11.68
N GLY A 106 13.22 -0.53 11.26
CA GLY A 106 12.57 -1.43 10.32
C GLY A 106 11.39 -2.20 10.94
N VAL A 107 11.42 -2.47 12.24
CA VAL A 107 10.32 -3.18 12.93
C VAL A 107 9.04 -2.34 12.86
N GLU A 108 9.10 -1.09 13.32
CA GLU A 108 7.99 -0.14 13.23
C GLU A 108 7.57 0.09 11.75
N LEU A 109 8.51 0.16 10.81
CA LEU A 109 8.20 0.31 9.39
C LEU A 109 7.36 -0.87 8.88
N ILE A 110 7.70 -2.11 9.24
CA ILE A 110 6.92 -3.30 8.86
C ILE A 110 5.48 -3.19 9.38
N HIS A 111 5.28 -2.77 10.63
CA HIS A 111 3.95 -2.62 11.21
C HIS A 111 3.11 -1.53 10.54
N LEU A 112 3.74 -0.43 10.11
CA LEU A 112 3.08 0.62 9.33
C LEU A 112 2.72 0.16 7.93
N LEU A 113 3.62 -0.61 7.28
CA LEU A 113 3.34 -1.22 5.97
C LEU A 113 2.20 -2.25 6.06
N ASP A 114 2.12 -3.04 7.13
CA ASP A 114 0.99 -3.94 7.38
C ASP A 114 -0.32 -3.18 7.50
N HIS A 115 -0.32 -2.04 8.21
CA HIS A 115 -1.53 -1.22 8.33
C HIS A 115 -1.95 -0.66 6.98
N LEU A 116 -0.99 -0.18 6.19
CA LEU A 116 -1.25 0.29 4.82
C LEU A 116 -1.78 -0.83 3.91
N ILE A 117 -1.22 -2.03 3.99
CA ILE A 117 -1.72 -3.22 3.28
C ILE A 117 -3.16 -3.52 3.68
N SER A 118 -3.47 -3.51 4.98
CA SER A 118 -4.83 -3.76 5.48
C SER A 118 -5.83 -2.70 4.99
N MET A 119 -5.40 -1.44 4.88
CA MET A 119 -6.22 -0.38 4.29
C MET A 119 -6.47 -0.62 2.80
N GLU A 120 -5.45 -0.98 2.02
CA GLU A 120 -5.60 -1.31 0.58
C GLU A 120 -6.52 -2.53 0.37
N GLU A 121 -6.35 -3.58 1.16
CA GLU A 121 -7.21 -4.78 1.12
C GLU A 121 -8.66 -4.44 1.49
N GLY A 122 -8.87 -3.53 2.44
CA GLY A 122 -10.20 -3.01 2.81
C GLY A 122 -10.85 -2.22 1.67
N LEU A 123 -10.09 -1.34 1.02
CA LEU A 123 -10.56 -0.56 -0.13
C LEU A 123 -10.93 -1.47 -1.31
N LEU A 124 -10.10 -2.47 -1.59
CA LEU A 124 -10.37 -3.50 -2.59
C LEU A 124 -11.64 -4.28 -2.30
N LYS A 125 -11.79 -4.74 -1.05
CA LYS A 125 -13.00 -5.43 -0.62
C LYS A 125 -14.23 -4.54 -0.82
N ARG A 126 -14.14 -3.26 -0.45
CA ARG A 126 -15.23 -2.30 -0.67
C ARG A 126 -15.56 -2.18 -2.16
N PHE A 127 -14.56 -2.04 -3.02
CA PHE A 127 -14.79 -1.96 -4.47
C PHE A 127 -15.33 -3.25 -5.09
N SER A 128 -14.97 -4.41 -4.54
CA SER A 128 -15.44 -5.71 -5.02
C SER A 128 -16.96 -5.91 -4.86
N ILE A 129 -17.58 -5.24 -3.88
CA ILE A 129 -19.05 -5.26 -3.68
C ILE A 129 -19.78 -4.68 -4.90
N TYR A 130 -19.13 -3.79 -5.64
CA TYR A 130 -19.68 -3.17 -6.84
C TYR A 130 -19.25 -3.90 -8.12
N GLY A 131 -18.88 -5.18 -8.09
CA GLY A 131 -18.59 -5.92 -9.32
C GLY A 131 -18.54 -7.43 -9.13
N ASN A 132 -19.53 -8.15 -9.67
CA ASN A 132 -19.59 -9.60 -9.59
C ASN A 132 -18.40 -10.31 -10.28
N ASP A 133 -17.73 -9.66 -11.24
CA ASP A 133 -16.62 -10.22 -12.02
C ASP A 133 -15.23 -10.04 -11.36
N LEU A 134 -15.20 -9.51 -10.14
CA LEU A 134 -13.98 -9.07 -9.45
C LEU A 134 -13.33 -10.16 -8.58
N ASN A 135 -13.99 -11.30 -8.40
CA ASN A 135 -13.52 -12.40 -7.55
C ASN A 135 -12.30 -13.17 -8.10
N TYR A 136 -11.93 -12.96 -9.38
CA TYR A 136 -10.88 -13.74 -10.07
C TYR A 136 -9.56 -12.98 -10.25
N LEU A 137 -9.47 -11.74 -9.80
CA LEU A 137 -8.28 -10.91 -9.99
C LEU A 137 -7.29 -11.09 -8.83
N ASP A 138 -6.00 -11.27 -9.16
CA ASP A 138 -4.92 -11.18 -8.16
C ASP A 138 -4.73 -9.71 -7.77
N TRP A 139 -5.56 -9.28 -6.82
CA TRP A 139 -5.60 -7.91 -6.30
C TRP A 139 -4.28 -7.46 -5.69
N SER A 140 -3.40 -8.40 -5.31
CA SER A 140 -2.12 -8.06 -4.70
C SER A 140 -1.18 -7.30 -5.65
N ARG A 141 -1.37 -7.44 -6.96
CA ARG A 141 -0.52 -6.83 -7.99
C ARG A 141 -1.03 -5.49 -8.49
N VAL A 142 -2.18 -5.05 -8.00
CA VAL A 142 -2.85 -3.87 -8.51
C VAL A 142 -2.52 -2.65 -7.68
N LYS A 143 -2.18 -1.54 -8.35
CA LYS A 143 -2.00 -0.23 -7.72
C LYS A 143 -3.35 0.48 -7.72
N ILE A 144 -3.94 0.70 -6.55
CA ILE A 144 -5.31 1.22 -6.41
C ILE A 144 -5.31 2.70 -6.02
N SER A 145 -4.43 3.08 -5.10
CA SER A 145 -4.33 4.43 -4.56
C SER A 145 -3.22 5.24 -5.25
N GLN A 146 -3.42 5.50 -6.55
CA GLN A 146 -2.50 6.29 -7.37
C GLN A 146 -2.93 7.77 -7.45
N GLY A 147 -2.04 8.69 -7.10
CA GLY A 147 -2.26 10.14 -7.25
C GLY A 147 -3.53 10.65 -6.57
N ASN A 148 -4.31 11.48 -7.29
CA ASN A 148 -5.57 12.06 -6.82
C ASN A 148 -6.81 11.19 -7.14
N MET A 149 -6.64 9.96 -7.64
CA MET A 149 -7.74 9.13 -8.15
C MET A 149 -8.87 8.93 -7.13
N LEU A 150 -8.55 8.65 -5.87
CA LEU A 150 -9.58 8.45 -4.84
C LEU A 150 -10.34 9.74 -4.51
N PHE A 151 -9.70 10.89 -4.67
CA PHE A 151 -10.32 12.20 -4.50
C PHE A 151 -11.22 12.53 -5.70
N GLU A 152 -10.78 12.22 -6.92
CA GLU A 152 -11.60 12.39 -8.14
C GLU A 152 -12.86 11.50 -8.09
N ILE A 153 -12.73 10.22 -7.71
CA ILE A 153 -13.88 9.32 -7.51
C ILE A 153 -14.86 9.89 -6.47
N GLN A 154 -14.33 10.48 -5.39
CA GLN A 154 -15.14 11.07 -4.33
C GLN A 154 -15.84 12.36 -4.77
N GLN A 155 -15.16 13.25 -5.49
CA GLN A 155 -15.77 14.49 -6.01
C GLN A 155 -16.89 14.17 -6.99
N GLU A 156 -16.67 13.24 -7.91
CA GLU A 156 -17.70 12.81 -8.86
C GLU A 156 -18.92 12.20 -8.17
N LEU A 157 -18.70 11.47 -7.07
CA LEU A 157 -19.78 10.96 -6.21
C LEU A 157 -20.63 12.07 -5.58
N ILE A 158 -19.98 13.15 -5.12
CA ILE A 158 -20.61 14.28 -4.46
C ILE A 158 -21.32 15.18 -5.48
N GLU A 159 -20.64 15.52 -6.59
CA GLU A 159 -21.13 16.45 -7.61
C GLU A 159 -22.28 15.87 -8.43
N LYS A 160 -22.25 14.57 -8.74
CA LYS A 160 -23.31 13.92 -9.52
C LYS A 160 -24.47 13.42 -8.67
N GLY A 161 -24.38 13.51 -7.34
CA GLY A 161 -25.41 13.01 -6.42
C GLY A 161 -25.78 11.54 -6.66
N LEU A 162 -24.82 10.77 -7.19
CA LEU A 162 -25.05 9.41 -7.66
C LEU A 162 -25.47 8.54 -6.49
N LEU A 163 -26.61 7.86 -6.65
CA LEU A 163 -26.98 6.80 -5.72
C LEU A 163 -25.91 5.71 -5.81
N GLU A 164 -25.65 5.02 -4.70
CA GLU A 164 -24.64 3.97 -4.64
C GLU A 164 -24.88 2.84 -5.68
N SER A 165 -26.14 2.65 -6.08
CA SER A 165 -26.58 1.77 -7.18
C SER A 165 -26.17 2.22 -8.59
N GLU A 166 -25.90 3.51 -8.79
CA GLU A 166 -25.54 4.13 -10.07
C GLU A 166 -24.02 4.29 -10.22
N LEU A 167 -23.29 4.26 -9.11
CA LEU A 167 -21.83 4.26 -9.04
C LEU A 167 -21.22 3.20 -9.97
N LEU A 168 -21.83 2.01 -10.02
CA LEU A 168 -21.43 0.90 -10.89
C LEU A 168 -21.39 1.32 -12.37
N ASN A 169 -22.49 1.89 -12.85
CA ASN A 169 -22.64 2.25 -14.26
C ASN A 169 -21.81 3.50 -14.58
N TYR A 170 -21.70 4.42 -13.64
CA TYR A 170 -20.86 5.60 -13.76
C TYR A 170 -19.38 5.23 -13.88
N LEU A 171 -18.83 4.47 -12.93
CA LEU A 171 -17.44 3.98 -12.99
C LEU A 171 -17.22 3.19 -14.29
N ARG A 172 -18.13 2.31 -14.68
CA ARG A 172 -18.05 1.56 -15.95
C ARG A 172 -18.07 2.46 -17.20
N ASN A 173 -18.87 3.53 -17.20
CA ASN A 173 -18.99 4.44 -18.35
C ASN A 173 -17.82 5.40 -18.45
N GLU A 174 -17.35 5.97 -17.34
CA GLU A 174 -16.13 6.78 -17.31
C GLU A 174 -14.91 5.96 -17.74
N ILE A 175 -14.80 4.71 -17.28
CA ILE A 175 -13.74 3.76 -17.68
C ILE A 175 -13.80 3.42 -19.18
N LYS A 176 -14.99 3.42 -19.79
CA LYS A 176 -15.17 3.12 -21.23
C LYS A 176 -15.00 4.35 -22.12
N ASN A 177 -15.43 5.51 -21.65
CA ASN A 177 -15.54 6.73 -22.45
C ASN A 177 -14.33 7.64 -22.32
N ASN A 178 -13.65 7.63 -21.17
CA ASN A 178 -12.39 8.33 -20.99
C ASN A 178 -11.24 7.35 -21.17
N ALA A 179 -10.52 7.51 -22.29
CA ALA A 179 -9.12 7.13 -22.36
C ALA A 179 -8.33 8.06 -21.43
N PHE A 180 -8.51 7.90 -20.12
CA PHE A 180 -7.62 8.45 -19.13
C PHE A 180 -6.20 8.03 -19.53
N PRO A 181 -5.22 8.94 -19.65
CA PRO A 181 -3.85 8.58 -20.01
C PRO A 181 -3.15 7.73 -18.93
N PHE A 182 -3.88 7.32 -17.88
CA PHE A 182 -3.43 6.46 -16.78
C PHE A 182 -3.45 4.98 -17.18
N GLN A 183 -2.48 4.61 -18.01
CA GLN A 183 -2.02 3.23 -18.17
C GLN A 183 -1.82 2.55 -16.79
N SER A 184 -2.13 1.28 -16.53
CA SER A 184 -2.67 0.21 -17.37
C SER A 184 -3.04 -1.06 -16.56
N ASN A 185 -3.07 -1.05 -15.23
CA ASN A 185 -3.20 -2.33 -14.47
C ASN A 185 -4.57 -2.57 -13.82
N LEU A 186 -5.12 -1.64 -13.04
CA LEU A 186 -6.47 -1.82 -12.47
C LEU A 186 -7.54 -1.78 -13.57
N LEU A 187 -7.35 -0.88 -14.54
CA LEU A 187 -8.18 -0.69 -15.74
C LEU A 187 -8.26 -1.95 -16.62
N ASN A 188 -7.12 -2.60 -16.91
CA ASN A 188 -7.12 -3.83 -17.72
C ASN A 188 -7.60 -5.06 -16.95
N LEU A 189 -7.47 -5.09 -15.63
CA LEU A 189 -7.93 -6.22 -14.81
C LEU A 189 -9.45 -6.21 -14.66
N VAL A 190 -10.05 -5.04 -14.41
CA VAL A 190 -11.51 -4.87 -14.39
C VAL A 190 -12.12 -5.13 -15.78
N LEU A 191 -11.46 -4.72 -16.87
CA LEU A 191 -11.95 -4.92 -18.24
C LEU A 191 -11.69 -6.32 -18.82
N LYS A 192 -10.55 -6.99 -18.52
CA LYS A 192 -10.28 -8.35 -19.03
C LYS A 192 -11.14 -9.43 -18.37
N GLY A 193 -11.68 -9.19 -17.17
CA GLY A 193 -12.74 -10.04 -16.60
C GLY A 193 -13.97 -10.18 -17.50
N THR A 194 -14.19 -9.21 -18.41
CA THR A 194 -15.32 -9.23 -19.35
C THR A 194 -15.00 -9.81 -20.74
N LYS A 195 -13.75 -10.22 -21.01
CA LYS A 195 -13.34 -10.72 -22.35
C LYS A 195 -13.19 -12.24 -22.49
N TYR A 196 -13.47 -13.02 -21.45
CA TYR A 196 -13.43 -14.49 -21.52
C TYR A 196 -14.78 -15.17 -21.78
N PHE A 197 -15.82 -14.42 -22.13
CA PHE A 197 -17.11 -14.99 -22.51
C PHE A 197 -17.69 -14.27 -23.74
N GLN A 198 -17.21 -14.68 -24.91
CA GLN A 198 -18.00 -14.82 -26.12
C GLN A 198 -17.74 -16.20 -26.70
#